data_AF-Q30H61-F1
#
_entry.id   AF-Q30H61-F1
#
_cell.length_a   1.000
_cell.length_b   1.000
_cell.length_c   1.000
_cell.angle_alpha   90.00
_cell.angle_beta   90.00
_cell.angle_gamma   90.00
#
_symmetry.space_group_name_H-M   'P 1'
#
loop_
_entity.id
_entity.type
_entity.pdbx_description
1 polymer ?
#
loop_
_entity_poly.entity_id
_entity_poly.type
_entity_poly.pdbx_seq_one_letter_code
_entity_poly.pdbx_strand_id
1 'polypeptide(L)'
;VMNIRQFNCTPHPYWLPNFMDVFTWSLPFVGEKITDMLIAILNCCTKEELEEEDEEFPLGALETTDAESAAERRQIIKNKILAVGRMSRVFSLLREESERVSELKSIAGSNALPAGMLASGAEGIKETIQGFEDARKSDIENERLPPDIIDP
;
A
#
# COMPACT_ATOMS: atom_id res chain seq x y z
N VAL A 1 33.80 -41.89 25.66
CA VAL A 1 34.19 -40.89 24.65
C VAL A 1 32.93 -40.25 24.11
N MET A 2 32.73 -38.95 24.30
CA MET A 2 31.61 -38.19 23.71
C MET A 2 31.95 -37.90 22.25
N ASN A 3 31.07 -38.28 21.31
CA ASN A 3 31.23 -38.00 19.89
C ASN A 3 30.05 -37.16 19.41
N ILE A 4 30.32 -35.93 18.98
CA ILE A 4 29.31 -35.00 18.47
C ILE A 4 29.39 -35.00 16.95
N ARG A 5 28.28 -35.38 16.30
CA ARG A 5 28.15 -35.35 14.83
C ARG A 5 27.34 -34.13 14.42
N GLN A 6 27.82 -33.44 13.39
CA GLN A 6 27.16 -32.27 12.80
C GLN A 6 26.64 -32.62 11.40
N PHE A 7 25.57 -31.98 10.98
CA PHE A 7 24.93 -32.16 9.68
C PHE A 7 24.54 -30.80 9.10
N ASN A 8 24.45 -30.71 7.77
CA ASN A 8 24.05 -29.49 7.05
C ASN A 8 22.57 -29.53 6.66
N CYS A 9 22.03 -28.40 6.21
CA CYS A 9 20.67 -28.33 5.67
C CYS A 9 20.53 -29.10 4.34
N THR A 10 19.30 -29.52 4.03
CA THR A 10 18.91 -30.12 2.76
C THR A 10 17.75 -29.35 2.15
N PRO A 11 17.61 -29.32 0.80
CA PRO A 11 16.49 -28.64 0.16
C PRO A 11 15.14 -29.16 0.64
N HIS A 12 14.17 -28.26 0.80
CA HIS A 12 12.79 -28.59 1.17
C HIS A 12 11.80 -27.82 0.28
N PRO A 13 10.55 -28.31 0.11
CA PRO A 13 9.51 -27.57 -0.59
C PRO A 13 9.24 -26.21 0.05
N TYR A 14 8.83 -25.24 -0.78
CA TYR A 14 8.46 -23.91 -0.33
C TYR A 14 6.98 -23.87 0.09
N TRP A 15 6.71 -23.14 1.17
CA TRP A 15 5.37 -22.86 1.68
C TRP A 15 5.24 -21.38 1.99
N LEU A 16 4.05 -20.82 1.77
CA LEU A 16 3.77 -19.44 2.18
C LEU A 16 3.73 -19.34 3.71
N PRO A 17 4.07 -18.17 4.27
CA PRO A 17 3.97 -17.93 5.71
C PRO A 17 2.58 -18.30 6.25
N ASN A 18 2.54 -18.92 7.43
CA ASN A 18 1.31 -19.38 8.08
C ASN A 18 0.44 -20.32 7.21
N PHE A 19 1.04 -21.02 6.25
CA PHE A 19 0.33 -21.90 5.30
C PHE A 19 -0.83 -21.19 4.58
N MET A 20 -0.68 -19.90 4.33
CA MET A 20 -1.67 -19.11 3.60
C MET A 20 -1.84 -19.65 2.17
N ASP A 21 -3.07 -19.67 1.68
CA ASP A 21 -3.33 -20.03 0.29
C ASP A 21 -2.92 -18.89 -0.67
N VAL A 22 -2.74 -19.24 -1.94
CA VAL A 22 -2.30 -18.27 -2.95
C VAL A 22 -3.34 -17.18 -3.18
N PHE A 23 -4.63 -17.48 -2.97
CA PHE A 23 -5.72 -16.52 -3.17
C PHE A 23 -5.74 -15.45 -2.09
N THR A 24 -5.71 -15.83 -0.81
CA THR A 24 -5.65 -14.89 0.32
C THR A 24 -4.40 -14.03 0.22
N TRP A 25 -3.29 -14.61 -0.22
CA TRP A 25 -2.04 -13.88 -0.41
C TRP A 25 -2.11 -12.87 -1.57
N SER A 26 -2.67 -13.25 -2.73
CA SER A 26 -2.62 -12.42 -3.94
C SER A 26 -3.79 -11.47 -4.11
N LEU A 27 -4.98 -11.79 -3.59
CA LEU A 27 -6.21 -11.01 -3.80
C LEU A 27 -6.09 -9.54 -3.38
N PRO A 28 -5.48 -9.19 -2.22
CA PRO A 28 -5.27 -7.79 -1.86
C PRO A 28 -4.47 -7.02 -2.91
N PHE A 29 -3.38 -7.62 -3.40
CA PHE A 29 -2.52 -7.03 -4.45
C PHE A 29 -3.27 -6.89 -5.78
N VAL A 30 -3.99 -7.93 -6.21
CA VAL A 30 -4.75 -7.89 -7.46
C VAL A 30 -5.82 -6.80 -7.41
N GLY A 31 -6.55 -6.71 -6.29
CA GLY A 31 -7.54 -5.66 -6.07
C GLY A 31 -6.93 -4.27 -6.18
N GLU A 32 -5.83 -4.03 -5.45
CA GLU A 32 -5.08 -2.78 -5.49
C GLU A 32 -4.66 -2.39 -6.91
N LYS A 33 -4.00 -3.30 -7.65
CA LYS A 33 -3.48 -2.97 -8.99
C LYS A 33 -4.56 -2.79 -10.05
N ILE A 34 -5.67 -3.50 -9.96
CA ILE A 34 -6.82 -3.25 -10.81
C ILE A 34 -7.41 -1.87 -10.48
N THR A 35 -7.57 -1.52 -9.20
CA THR A 35 -8.09 -0.19 -8.83
C THR A 35 -7.16 0.94 -9.25
N ASP A 36 -5.85 0.78 -9.12
CA ASP A 36 -4.85 1.75 -9.59
C ASP A 36 -4.98 1.99 -11.10
N MET A 37 -5.09 0.90 -11.87
CA MET A 37 -5.29 0.96 -13.31
C MET A 37 -6.59 1.67 -13.68
N LEU A 38 -7.70 1.33 -13.02
CA LEU A 38 -9.00 1.96 -13.27
C LEU A 38 -8.99 3.45 -12.93
N ILE A 39 -8.33 3.85 -11.85
CA ILE A 39 -8.13 5.26 -11.49
C ILE A 39 -7.32 5.97 -12.56
N ALA A 40 -6.25 5.35 -13.08
CA ALA A 40 -5.45 5.93 -14.16
C ALA A 40 -6.28 6.14 -15.43
N ILE A 41 -7.14 5.19 -15.81
CA ILE A 41 -8.04 5.30 -16.96
C ILE A 41 -9.07 6.42 -16.76
N LEU A 42 -9.70 6.49 -15.58
CA LEU A 42 -10.65 7.55 -15.26
C LEU A 42 -10.02 8.94 -15.28
N ASN A 43 -8.72 9.04 -14.98
CA ASN A 43 -7.96 10.27 -15.04
C ASN A 43 -7.48 10.65 -16.46
N CYS A 44 -7.70 9.80 -17.48
CA CYS A 44 -7.38 10.15 -18.85
C CYS A 44 -8.30 11.24 -19.41
N CYS A 45 -9.57 11.28 -18.98
CA CYS A 45 -10.49 12.32 -19.41
C CYS A 45 -10.18 13.61 -18.66
N THR A 46 -9.80 14.66 -19.40
CA THR A 46 -9.60 15.96 -18.79
C THR A 46 -10.95 16.60 -18.49
N LYS A 47 -10.94 17.55 -17.56
CA LYS A 47 -12.12 18.33 -17.21
C LYS A 47 -12.61 19.16 -18.41
N GLU A 48 -11.74 19.50 -19.37
CA GLU A 48 -12.12 20.16 -20.63
C GLU A 48 -12.87 19.21 -21.58
N GLU A 49 -12.45 17.95 -21.77
CA GLU A 49 -13.14 16.97 -22.64
C GLU A 49 -14.54 16.61 -22.14
N LEU A 50 -14.73 16.52 -20.82
CA LEU A 50 -16.04 16.32 -20.19
C LEU A 50 -16.95 17.56 -20.27
N GLU A 51 -16.36 18.76 -20.37
CA GLU A 51 -17.10 20.02 -20.54
C GLU A 51 -17.54 20.23 -22.00
N GLU A 52 -16.72 19.80 -22.98
CA GLU A 52 -17.04 19.89 -24.41
C GLU A 52 -18.18 18.92 -24.83
N GLU A 53 -18.26 17.70 -24.26
CA GLU A 53 -19.39 16.80 -24.53
C GLU A 53 -20.73 17.33 -23.98
N ASP A 54 -20.72 18.05 -22.86
CA ASP A 54 -21.93 18.63 -22.26
C ASP A 54 -22.51 19.83 -23.08
N GLU A 55 -21.71 20.47 -23.94
CA GLU A 55 -22.21 21.48 -24.89
C GLU A 55 -22.80 20.84 -26.16
N GLU A 56 -22.43 19.59 -26.51
CA GLU A 56 -22.88 18.88 -27.71
C GLU A 56 -24.06 17.92 -27.50
N PHE A 57 -24.48 17.65 -26.26
CA PHE A 57 -25.73 16.93 -25.96
C PHE A 57 -26.88 17.89 -25.62
N PRO A 58 -27.71 18.33 -26.59
CA PRO A 58 -29.01 18.91 -26.29
C PRO A 58 -29.95 17.78 -25.86
N LEU A 59 -29.77 17.25 -24.64
CA LEU A 59 -30.79 16.40 -24.04
C LEU A 59 -32.00 17.29 -23.73
N GLY A 60 -33.04 17.07 -24.52
CA GLY A 60 -34.20 17.93 -24.65
C GLY A 60 -34.81 18.42 -23.32
N ALA A 61 -35.20 19.69 -23.38
CA ALA A 61 -36.40 20.25 -22.77
C ALA A 61 -36.75 19.75 -21.36
N LEU A 62 -36.40 20.55 -20.36
CA LEU A 62 -37.43 21.07 -19.45
C LEU A 62 -36.97 22.43 -18.93
N GLU A 63 -37.67 23.48 -19.38
CA GLU A 63 -37.65 24.79 -18.75
C GLU A 63 -38.12 24.62 -17.30
N THR A 64 -37.20 24.72 -16.34
CA THR A 64 -37.56 25.06 -14.97
C THR A 64 -36.67 26.20 -14.52
N THR A 65 -37.34 27.29 -14.16
CA THR A 65 -36.81 28.52 -13.56
C THR A 65 -35.87 28.22 -12.40
N ASP A 66 -34.56 28.22 -12.66
CA ASP A 66 -33.43 28.52 -11.75
C ASP A 66 -32.12 27.97 -12.35
N ALA A 67 -31.76 28.46 -13.54
CA ALA A 67 -30.53 28.07 -14.22
C ALA A 67 -29.26 28.41 -13.39
N GLU A 68 -29.29 29.50 -12.62
CA GLU A 68 -28.18 29.89 -11.72
C GLU A 68 -28.02 28.93 -10.54
N SER A 69 -29.11 28.53 -9.88
CA SER A 69 -29.07 27.56 -8.75
C SER A 69 -28.58 26.18 -9.20
N ALA A 70 -28.98 25.75 -10.41
CA ALA A 70 -28.52 24.51 -11.00
C ALA A 70 -27.02 24.56 -11.36
N ALA A 71 -26.54 25.68 -11.90
CA ALA A 71 -25.13 25.90 -12.21
C ALA A 71 -24.25 25.93 -10.95
N GLU A 72 -24.69 26.62 -9.89
CA GLU A 72 -23.99 26.66 -8.61
C GLU A 72 -23.90 25.27 -7.96
N ARG A 73 -24.99 24.50 -7.94
CA ARG A 73 -24.98 23.11 -7.45
C ARG A 73 -23.99 22.24 -8.22
N ARG A 74 -23.94 22.40 -9.54
CA ARG A 74 -23.02 21.66 -10.42
C ARG A 74 -21.57 22.01 -10.14
N GLN A 75 -21.26 23.29 -9.91
CA GLN A 75 -19.92 23.75 -9.53
C GLN A 75 -19.49 23.24 -8.14
N ILE A 76 -20.42 23.17 -7.18
CA ILE A 76 -20.17 22.59 -5.86
C ILE A 76 -19.82 21.10 -5.98
N ILE A 77 -20.55 20.34 -6.81
CA ILE A 77 -20.28 18.91 -7.02
C ILE A 77 -18.91 18.70 -7.68
N LYS A 78 -18.58 19.49 -8.69
CA LYS A 78 -17.29 19.48 -9.38
C LYS A 78 -16.11 19.74 -8.43
N ASN A 79 -16.24 20.73 -7.56
CA ASN A 79 -15.22 21.04 -6.56
C ASN A 79 -15.08 19.94 -5.51
N LYS A 80 -16.18 19.27 -5.13
CA LYS A 80 -16.13 18.10 -4.25
C LYS A 80 -15.40 16.93 -4.89
N ILE A 81 -15.63 16.66 -6.17
CA ILE A 81 -14.95 15.58 -6.91
C ILE A 81 -13.45 15.87 -7.01
N LEU A 82 -13.06 17.09 -7.38
CA LEU A 82 -11.65 17.50 -7.45
C LEU A 82 -10.97 17.42 -6.07
N ALA A 83 -11.66 17.79 -5.01
CA ALA A 83 -11.15 17.66 -3.65
C ALA A 83 -10.96 16.19 -3.26
N VAL A 84 -11.91 15.32 -3.58
CA VAL A 84 -11.80 13.86 -3.33
C VAL A 84 -10.63 13.26 -4.11
N GLY A 85 -10.41 13.64 -5.37
CA GLY A 85 -9.26 13.19 -6.16
C GLY A 85 -7.91 13.63 -5.58
N ARG A 86 -7.81 14.89 -5.14
CA ARG A 86 -6.60 15.41 -4.45
C ARG A 86 -6.35 14.71 -3.12
N MET A 87 -7.40 14.53 -2.32
CA MET A 87 -7.31 13.82 -1.03
C MET A 87 -6.94 12.36 -1.23
N SER A 88 -7.48 11.69 -2.24
CA SER A 88 -7.14 10.31 -2.61
C SER A 88 -5.63 10.19 -2.87
N ARG A 89 -5.06 11.06 -3.71
CA ARG A 89 -3.61 11.07 -3.98
C ARG A 89 -2.76 11.33 -2.74
N VAL A 90 -3.19 12.24 -1.86
CA VAL A 90 -2.50 12.52 -0.60
C VAL A 90 -2.59 11.32 0.35
N PHE A 91 -3.74 10.66 0.46
CA PHE A 91 -3.90 9.47 1.31
C PHE A 91 -3.12 8.27 0.79
N SER A 92 -3.05 8.07 -0.53
CA SER A 92 -2.19 7.05 -1.13
C SER A 92 -0.72 7.30 -0.78
N LEU A 93 -0.22 8.53 -0.95
CA LEU A 93 1.16 8.88 -0.60
C LEU A 93 1.45 8.74 0.90
N LEU A 94 0.55 9.21 1.77
CA LEU A 94 0.71 9.10 3.22
C LEU A 94 0.68 7.64 3.68
N ARG A 95 -0.14 6.79 3.05
CA ARG A 95 -0.20 5.37 3.33
C ARG A 95 1.08 4.67 2.87
N GLU A 96 1.53 4.94 1.65
CA GLU A 96 2.75 4.37 1.08
C GLU A 96 3.99 4.74 1.92
N GLU A 97 4.09 6.01 2.34
CA GLU A 97 5.14 6.46 3.25
C GLU A 97 5.01 5.86 4.66
N SER A 98 3.79 5.69 5.17
CA SER A 98 3.57 5.06 6.47
C SER A 98 3.93 3.57 6.45
N GLU A 99 3.59 2.85 5.40
CA GLU A 99 3.92 1.42 5.23
C GLU A 99 5.44 1.26 5.11
N ARG A 100 6.09 2.09 4.29
CA ARG A 100 7.56 2.14 4.17
C ARG A 100 8.24 2.41 5.51
N VAL A 101 7.76 3.42 6.26
CA VAL A 101 8.33 3.76 7.59
C VAL A 101 8.08 2.65 8.61
N SER A 102 6.93 1.97 8.56
CA SER A 102 6.60 0.87 9.46
C SER A 102 7.48 -0.35 9.22
N GLU A 103 7.65 -0.75 7.95
CA GLU A 103 8.57 -1.83 7.55
C GLU A 103 10.01 -1.51 7.98
N LEU A 104 10.46 -0.30 7.70
CA LEU A 104 11.79 0.18 8.05
C LEU A 104 12.06 0.20 9.57
N LYS A 105 11.05 0.55 10.39
CA LYS A 105 11.16 0.52 11.87
C LYS A 105 11.15 -0.90 12.43
N SER A 106 10.35 -1.80 11.86
CA SER A 106 10.30 -3.20 12.30
C SER A 106 11.63 -3.91 12.04
N ILE A 107 12.30 -3.59 10.94
CA ILE A 107 13.58 -4.22 10.54
C ILE A 107 14.77 -3.60 11.29
N ALA A 108 14.74 -2.29 11.58
CA ALA A 108 15.84 -1.62 12.27
C ALA A 108 15.89 -1.88 13.79
N GLY A 109 14.86 -2.50 14.38
CA GLY A 109 14.75 -2.72 15.84
C GLY A 109 14.80 -1.42 16.67
N SER A 110 14.55 -0.28 16.01
CA SER A 110 14.78 1.08 16.50
C SER A 110 13.65 1.98 15.99
N ASN A 111 13.17 2.89 16.85
CA ASN A 111 12.17 3.90 16.46
C ASN A 111 12.70 4.96 15.48
N ALA A 112 14.01 4.94 15.17
CA ALA A 112 14.67 5.85 14.25
C ALA A 112 15.44 5.10 13.16
N LEU A 113 15.32 5.61 11.92
CA LEU A 113 16.01 5.09 10.75
C LEU A 113 17.49 5.46 10.76
N PRO A 114 18.43 4.50 10.60
CA PRO A 114 19.85 4.81 10.50
C PRO A 114 20.13 5.77 9.35
N ALA A 115 20.92 6.82 9.62
CA ALA A 115 21.30 7.80 8.61
C ALA A 115 22.11 7.12 7.49
N GLY A 116 21.51 6.99 6.30
CA GLY A 116 22.10 6.33 5.13
C GLY A 116 21.17 5.35 4.42
N MET A 117 20.20 4.73 5.12
CA MET A 117 19.24 3.80 4.49
C MET A 117 18.29 4.49 3.50
N LEU A 118 17.91 5.74 3.75
CA LEU A 118 17.12 6.56 2.81
C LEU A 118 17.83 6.82 1.48
N ALA A 119 19.17 6.86 1.48
CA ALA A 119 19.96 7.13 0.28
C ALA A 119 20.14 5.88 -0.60
N SER A 120 20.10 4.69 -0.01
CA SER A 120 20.34 3.40 -0.71
C SER A 120 19.07 2.71 -1.22
N GLY A 121 17.88 3.28 -0.95
CA GLY A 121 16.60 2.75 -1.42
C GLY A 121 16.32 1.29 -1.00
N ALA A 122 15.47 0.59 -1.75
CA ALA A 122 15.08 -0.80 -1.47
C ALA A 122 16.23 -1.82 -1.60
N GLU A 123 17.32 -1.45 -2.27
CA GLU A 123 18.48 -2.31 -2.51
C GLU A 123 19.36 -2.44 -1.26
N GLY A 124 19.54 -1.36 -0.50
CA GLY A 124 20.25 -1.40 0.79
C GLY A 124 19.56 -2.23 1.87
N ILE A 125 18.29 -2.59 1.68
CA ILE A 125 17.48 -3.40 2.61
C ILE A 125 17.67 -4.90 2.34
N LYS A 126 17.91 -5.32 1.09
CA LYS A 126 18.15 -6.73 0.75
C LYS A 126 19.47 -7.27 1.32
N GLU A 127 20.42 -6.39 1.60
CA GLU A 127 21.75 -6.75 2.09
C GLU A 127 21.89 -6.77 3.61
N THR A 128 20.80 -6.59 4.37
CA THR A 128 20.90 -6.37 5.83
C THR A 128 21.18 -7.64 6.63
N ILE A 129 20.85 -8.83 6.12
CA ILE A 129 21.07 -10.11 6.82
C ILE A 129 22.05 -10.95 5.99
N GLN A 130 23.34 -10.84 6.29
CA GLN A 130 24.40 -11.61 5.62
C GLN A 130 25.09 -12.61 6.55
N GLY A 131 25.06 -12.37 7.86
CA GLY A 131 25.71 -13.21 8.86
C GLY A 131 24.76 -13.89 9.85
N PHE A 132 25.30 -14.88 10.56
CA PHE A 132 24.60 -15.54 11.66
C PHE A 132 24.18 -14.56 12.76
N GLU A 133 25.07 -13.62 13.13
CA GLU A 133 24.78 -12.63 14.17
C GLU A 133 23.65 -11.67 13.76
N ASP A 134 23.53 -11.35 12.46
CA ASP A 134 22.46 -10.47 11.96
C ASP A 134 21.11 -11.20 11.97
N ALA A 135 21.11 -12.46 11.51
CA ALA A 135 19.92 -13.32 11.57
C ALA A 135 19.46 -13.53 13.02
N ARG A 136 20.39 -13.79 13.94
CA ARG A 136 20.10 -13.95 15.38
C ARG A 136 19.50 -12.68 15.99
N LYS A 137 20.05 -11.50 15.68
CA LYS A 137 19.50 -10.22 16.17
C LYS A 137 18.09 -9.98 15.63
N SER A 138 17.84 -10.31 14.37
CA SER A 138 16.51 -10.17 13.76
C SER A 138 15.47 -11.11 14.38
N ASP A 139 15.88 -12.29 14.85
CA ASP A 139 14.98 -13.31 15.38
C ASP A 139 14.82 -13.25 16.92
N ILE A 140 15.52 -12.33 17.60
CA ILE A 140 15.60 -12.29 19.06
C ILE A 140 14.25 -12.09 19.77
N GLU A 141 13.26 -11.53 19.08
CA GLU A 141 11.91 -11.39 19.63
C GLU A 141 11.16 -12.73 19.62
N ASN A 142 11.40 -13.58 18.62
CA ASN A 142 10.81 -14.91 18.49
C ASN A 142 11.44 -15.93 19.45
N GLU A 143 12.64 -15.65 19.98
CA GLU A 143 13.27 -16.45 21.05
C GLU A 143 12.65 -16.21 22.45
N ARG A 144 11.80 -15.18 22.61
CA ARG A 144 11.17 -14.84 23.90
C ARG A 144 10.02 -15.79 24.23
N LEU A 145 9.68 -15.87 25.52
CA LEU A 145 8.45 -16.53 25.94
C LEU A 145 7.25 -15.81 25.32
N PRO A 146 6.36 -16.49 24.57
CA PRO A 146 5.14 -15.89 24.08
C PRO A 146 4.31 -15.32 25.23
N PRO A 147 3.61 -14.19 25.04
CA PRO A 147 2.73 -13.65 26.06
C PRO A 147 1.59 -14.64 26.37
N ASP A 148 1.09 -14.59 27.61
CA ASP A 148 -0.07 -15.38 28.02
C ASP A 148 -1.27 -15.02 27.14
N ILE A 149 -1.94 -16.04 26.61
CA ILE A 149 -3.18 -15.86 25.86
C ILE A 149 -4.27 -15.55 26.89
N ILE A 150 -4.58 -14.27 27.02
CA ILE A 150 -5.75 -13.83 27.81
C ILE A 150 -6.95 -13.97 26.87
N ASP A 151 -7.64 -15.10 26.95
CA ASP A 151 -8.93 -15.28 26.30
C ASP A 151 -9.96 -14.29 26.92
N PRO A 152 -10.66 -13.47 26.11
CA PRO A 152 -11.78 -12.66 26.59
C PRO A 152 -13.06 -13.48 26.84
#